data_AF-A0A3Q4AD79-F1
#
_entry.id   AF-A0A3Q4AD79-F1
#
_cell.length_a   1.000
_cell.length_b   1.000
_cell.length_c   1.000
_cell.angle_alpha   90.00
_cell.angle_beta   90.00
_cell.angle_gamma   90.00
#
_symmetry.space_group_name_H-M   'P 1'
#
loop_
_entity.id
_entity.type
_entity.pdbx_description
1 polymer ?
#
loop_
_entity_poly.entity_id
_entity_poly.type
_entity_poly.pdbx_seq_one_letter_code
_entity_poly.pdbx_strand_id
1 'polypeptide(L)' 'VAVSWEPSKGASSYIAVAHGKGGYASSCNSSDTTCLFDDLLCSLNYSITVSASDETPCVPQQVTAEMVCSNDTGVVSWEE' A
#
# COMPACT_ATOMS: atom_id res chain seq x y z
N VAL A 1 -16.51 -6.22 13.35
CA VAL A 1 -16.79 -6.08 11.90
C VAL A 1 -15.61 -6.65 11.14
N ALA A 2 -15.84 -7.60 10.23
CA ALA A 2 -14.77 -8.19 9.44
C ALA A 2 -14.69 -7.54 8.06
N VAL A 3 -13.47 -7.26 7.60
CA VAL A 3 -13.17 -6.76 6.27
C VAL A 3 -12.18 -7.68 5.58
N SER A 4 -12.36 -7.83 4.27
CA SER A 4 -11.51 -8.63 3.41
C SER A 4 -11.26 -7.88 2.12
N TRP A 5 -10.03 -7.95 1.62
CA TRP A 5 -9.62 -7.36 0.34
C TRP A 5 -8.87 -8.39 -0.50
N GLU A 6 -8.58 -8.04 -1.75
CA GLU A 6 -7.75 -8.84 -2.63
C GLU A 6 -6.26 -8.52 -2.41
N PRO A 7 -5.37 -9.52 -2.50
CA PRO A 7 -3.94 -9.29 -2.32
C PRO A 7 -3.36 -8.42 -3.45
N SER A 8 -2.69 -7.33 -3.07
CA SER A 8 -1.87 -6.53 -4.00
C SER A 8 -0.53 -7.21 -4.29
N LYS A 9 -0.05 -7.10 -5.55
CA LYS A 9 1.30 -7.56 -5.91
C LYS A 9 2.36 -6.81 -5.11
N GLY A 10 3.31 -7.54 -4.54
CA GLY A 10 4.42 -7.00 -3.74
C GLY A 10 4.06 -6.70 -2.28
N ALA A 11 2.78 -6.62 -1.93
CA ALA A 11 2.39 -6.31 -0.56
C ALA A 11 2.73 -7.47 0.41
N SER A 12 3.52 -7.16 1.43
CA SER A 12 3.92 -8.07 2.52
C SER A 12 3.13 -7.85 3.80
N SER A 13 2.56 -6.65 3.97
CA SER A 13 1.69 -6.33 5.10
C SER A 13 0.58 -5.36 4.68
N TYR A 14 -0.51 -5.36 5.44
CA TYR A 14 -1.65 -4.49 5.21
C TYR A 14 -2.06 -3.80 6.51
N ILE A 15 -2.41 -2.52 6.38
CA ILE A 15 -2.97 -1.72 7.45
C ILE A 15 -4.35 -1.26 7.01
N ALA A 16 -5.38 -1.72 7.70
CA ALA A 16 -6.75 -1.26 7.51
C ALA A 16 -7.09 -0.24 8.60
N VAL A 17 -7.68 0.89 8.20
CA VAL A 17 -8.10 1.97 9.10
C VAL A 17 -9.59 2.25 8.87
N ALA A 18 -10.38 2.16 9.93
CA ALA A 18 -11.79 2.49 9.95
C ALA A 18 -11.98 3.90 10.52
N HIS A 19 -12.31 4.85 9.66
CA HIS A 19 -12.58 6.25 10.01
C HIS A 19 -14.06 6.45 10.35
N GLY A 20 -14.36 6.75 11.61
CA GLY A 20 -15.70 7.08 12.10
C GLY A 20 -15.98 8.58 12.11
N LYS A 21 -17.23 8.97 12.37
CA LYS A 21 -17.59 10.38 12.59
C LYS A 21 -16.98 10.93 13.88
N GLY A 22 -16.61 12.21 13.87
CA GLY A 22 -16.13 12.91 15.07
C GLY A 22 -14.65 12.68 15.40
N GLY A 23 -13.84 12.21 14.43
CA GLY A 23 -12.40 11.99 14.61
C GLY A 23 -12.04 10.64 15.22
N TYR A 24 -13.03 9.76 15.45
CA TYR A 24 -12.77 8.39 15.85
C TYR A 24 -12.13 7.62 14.69
N ALA A 25 -11.03 6.93 14.97
CA ALA A 25 -10.40 6.01 14.03
C ALA A 25 -9.94 4.76 14.77
N SER A 26 -10.20 3.60 14.19
CA SER A 26 -9.65 2.33 14.64
C SER A 26 -8.76 1.77 13.54
N SER A 27 -7.64 1.16 13.91
CA SER A 27 -6.68 0.59 12.98
C SER A 27 -6.38 -0.86 13.31
N CYS A 28 -6.07 -1.61 12.26
CA CYS A 28 -5.82 -3.02 12.33
C CYS A 28 -4.69 -3.35 11.35
N ASN A 29 -3.66 -3.99 11.88
CA ASN A 29 -2.52 -4.45 11.10
C ASN A 29 -2.60 -5.96 10.94
N SER A 30 -2.55 -6.43 9.70
CA SER A 30 -2.60 -7.86 9.37
C SER A 30 -1.68 -8.12 8.18
N SER A 31 -0.95 -9.24 8.23
CA SER A 31 -0.21 -9.75 7.06
C SER A 31 -1.15 -10.48 6.09
N ASP A 32 -2.32 -10.89 6.56
CA ASP A 32 -3.35 -11.52 5.74
C ASP A 32 -4.21 -10.47 5.03
N THR A 33 -4.98 -10.90 4.04
CA THR A 33 -5.93 -10.02 3.32
C THR A 33 -7.26 -9.82 4.04
N THR A 34 -7.27 -10.10 5.34
CA THR A 34 -8.44 -10.01 6.21
C THR A 34 -8.08 -9.35 7.52
N CYS A 35 -9.01 -8.56 8.04
CA CYS A 35 -8.88 -7.91 9.33
C CYS A 35 -10.22 -7.88 10.07
N LEU A 36 -10.15 -8.00 11.39
CA LEU A 36 -11.29 -7.88 12.30
C LEU A 36 -11.16 -6.62 13.16
N PHE A 37 -12.18 -5.77 13.12
CA PHE A 37 -12.33 -4.64 14.04
C PHE A 37 -13.31 -4.99 15.16
N ASP A 38 -12.81 -5.08 16.38
CA ASP A 38 -13.59 -5.49 17.58
C ASP A 38 -14.13 -4.30 18.38
N ASP A 39 -13.56 -3.12 18.16
CA ASP A 39 -13.75 -1.91 18.96
C ASP A 39 -14.68 -0.87 18.31
N LEU A 40 -15.32 -1.19 17.19
CA LEU A 40 -16.23 -0.26 16.50
C LEU A 40 -17.51 -0.01 17.28
N LEU A 41 -17.84 1.26 17.45
CA LEU A 41 -19.10 1.71 18.05
C LEU A 41 -20.27 1.50 17.08
N CYS A 42 -21.38 0.99 17.62
CA CYS A 42 -22.64 0.80 16.89
C CYS A 42 -23.24 2.14 16.43
N SER A 43 -24.02 2.09 15.33
CA SER A 43 -24.75 3.24 14.77
C SER A 43 -23.88 4.39 14.25
N LEU A 44 -22.62 4.11 13.92
CA LEU A 44 -21.74 5.03 13.20
C LEU A 44 -21.46 4.51 11.79
N ASN A 45 -21.38 5.43 10.83
CA ASN A 45 -20.85 5.13 9.50
C ASN A 45 -19.32 5.24 9.55
N TYR A 46 -18.66 4.18 9.11
CA TYR A 46 -17.21 4.12 8.98
C TYR A 46 -16.80 4.14 7.51
N SER A 47 -15.76 4.90 7.19
CA SER A 47 -15.04 4.81 5.92
C SER A 47 -13.78 3.99 6.14
N ILE A 48 -13.63 2.87 5.43
CA ILE A 48 -12.50 1.97 5.63
C ILE A 48 -11.47 2.22 4.53
N THR A 49 -10.22 2.40 4.93
CA THR A 49 -9.07 2.60 4.02
C THR A 49 -8.06 1.51 4.31
N VAL A 50 -7.63 0.79 3.26
CA VAL A 50 -6.63 -0.26 3.36
C VAL A 50 -5.37 0.22 2.64
N SER A 51 -4.24 0.19 3.33
CA SER A 51 -2.93 0.50 2.80
C SER A 51 -2.09 -0.76 2.79
N ALA A 52 -1.55 -1.09 1.63
CA ALA A 52 -0.59 -2.17 1.47
C ALA A 52 0.82 -1.61 1.66
N SER A 53 1.68 -2.39 2.31
CA SER A 53 3.09 -2.07 2.50
C SER A 53 3.92 -3.22 1.97
N ASP A 54 4.93 -2.87 1.16
CA ASP A 54 5.96 -3.78 0.69
C ASP A 54 7.21 -3.53 1.54
N GLU A 55 7.70 -4.57 2.22
CA GLU A 55 8.93 -4.54 2.99
C GLU A 55 10.17 -4.55 2.07
N THR A 56 9.97 -4.81 0.77
CA THR A 56 11.03 -4.76 -0.25
C THR A 56 10.86 -3.53 -1.14
N PRO A 57 11.88 -2.66 -1.27
CA PRO A 57 11.85 -1.59 -2.25
C PRO A 57 11.75 -2.23 -3.65
N CYS A 58 10.81 -1.74 -4.47
CA CYS A 58 10.65 -2.22 -5.84
C CYS A 58 11.98 -2.02 -6.60
N VAL A 59 12.55 -3.12 -7.09
CA VAL A 59 13.73 -3.05 -7.95
C VAL A 59 13.29 -2.55 -9.33
N PRO A 60 13.92 -1.50 -9.88
CA PRO A 60 13.53 -0.95 -11.17
C PRO A 60 13.66 -2.04 -12.25
N GLN A 61 12.60 -2.22 -13.05
CA GLN A 61 12.58 -3.17 -14.15
C GLN A 61 13.03 -2.52 -15.46
N GLN A 62 13.52 -3.35 -16.38
CA GLN A 62 13.93 -2.92 -17.72
C GLN A 62 14.93 -1.75 -17.70
N VAL A 63 15.94 -1.81 -16.83
CA VAL A 63 16.97 -0.76 -16.77
C VAL A 63 17.75 -0.74 -18.09
N THR A 64 17.59 0.33 -18.85
CA THR A 64 18.36 0.62 -20.06
C THR A 64 19.32 1.76 -19.80
N ALA A 65 20.56 1.59 -20.24
CA ALA A 65 21.60 2.59 -20.14
C ALA A 65 22.12 2.90 -21.54
N GLU A 66 22.05 4.17 -21.93
CA GLU A 66 22.48 4.65 -23.23
C GLU A 66 23.54 5.74 -23.06
N MET A 67 24.57 5.68 -23.90
CA MET A 67 25.63 6.68 -23.92
C MET A 67 25.40 7.63 -25.10
N VAL A 68 25.25 8.92 -24.79
CA VAL A 68 25.17 9.99 -25.79
C VAL A 68 26.58 10.58 -25.97
N CYS A 69 27.31 10.02 -26.93
CA CYS A 69 28.71 10.39 -27.22
C CYS A 69 28.88 11.84 -27.70
N SER A 70 27.81 12.49 -28.16
CA SER A 70 27.87 13.88 -28.66
C SER A 70 28.08 14.92 -27.57
N ASN A 71 27.80 14.58 -26.30
CA ASN A 71 27.93 15.49 -25.16
C ASN A 71 28.37 14.74 -23.89
N ASP A 72 29.11 13.64 -24.05
CA ASP A 72 29.65 12.83 -22.95
C ASP A 72 28.62 12.50 -21.84
N THR A 73 27.36 12.27 -22.22
CA THR A 73 26.26 12.10 -21.28
C THR A 73 25.79 10.65 -21.24
N GLY A 74 25.60 10.08 -20.04
CA GLY A 74 24.93 8.80 -19.85
C GLY A 74 23.47 8.99 -19.48
N VAL A 75 22.56 8.36 -20.21
CA VAL A 75 21.12 8.33 -19.92
C VAL A 75 20.77 6.96 -19.37
N VAL A 76 20.05 6.92 -18.25
CA VAL A 76 19.55 5.68 -17.64
C VAL A 76 18.04 5.81 -17.51
N SER A 77 17.31 4.82 -18.01
CA SER A 77 15.86 4.73 -17.97
C SER A 77 15.42 3.38 -17.42
N TRP A 78 14.26 3.35 -16.77
CA TRP A 78 13.65 2.14 -16.22
C TRP A 78 12.13 2.23 -16.35
N GLU A 79 11.45 1.08 -16.32
CA GLU A 79 10.00 0.97 -16.27
C GLU A 79 9.55 0.69 -14.83
N GLU A 80 8.46 1.35 -14.42
CA GLU A 80 7.80 1.20 -13.11
C GLU A 80 6.75 0.09 -13.12
#